data_AF-A0A9E1N7P6-F1
#
_entry.id   AF-A0A9E1N7P6-F1
#
_cell.length_a   1.000
_cell.length_b   1.000
_cell.length_c   1.000
_cell.angle_alpha   90.00
_cell.angle_beta   90.00
_cell.angle_gamma   90.00
#
_symmetry.space_group_name_H-M   'P 1'
#
loop_
_entity.id
_entity.type
_entity.pdbx_description
1 polymer ?
#
loop_
_entity_poly.entity_id
_entity_poly.type
_entity_poly.pdbx_seq_one_letter_code
_entity_poly.pdbx_strand_id
1 'polypeptide(L)' 'MSILAGTSKGVYLIADGAGRQVLEGRGVRDLVTIDGRVFAGTGAGLYSSDDGGETWSLSGMADY' A
#
# COMPACT_ATOMS: atom_id res chain seq x y z
N MET A 1 10.07 -14.22 3.70
CA MET A 1 9.80 -13.47 2.45
C MET A 1 8.50 -12.71 2.66
N SER A 2 8.46 -11.42 2.39
CA SER A 2 7.23 -10.63 2.50
C SER A 2 6.68 -10.26 1.12
N ILE A 3 5.36 -10.16 1.00
CA ILE A 3 4.66 -9.73 -0.22
C ILE A 3 3.67 -8.64 0.18
N LEU A 4 3.64 -7.55 -0.59
CA LEU A 4 2.55 -6.59 -0.56
C LEU A 4 1.53 -6.95 -1.64
N ALA A 5 0.26 -7.07 -1.26
CA ALA A 5 -0.84 -7.37 -2.14
C ALA A 5 -1.89 -6.26 -2.10
N GLY A 6 -2.10 -5.62 -3.25
CA GLY A 6 -3.17 -4.65 -3.44
C GLY A 6 -4.49 -5.36 -3.73
N THR A 7 -5.56 -4.92 -3.08
CA THR A 7 -6.91 -5.48 -3.25
C THR A 7 -7.96 -4.38 -3.39
N SER A 8 -9.21 -4.77 -3.61
CA SER A 8 -10.34 -3.83 -3.55
C SER A 8 -10.56 -3.23 -2.15
N LYS A 9 -10.01 -3.83 -1.09
CA LYS A 9 -10.18 -3.43 0.31
C LYS A 9 -8.99 -2.70 0.90
N GLY A 10 -7.84 -2.68 0.20
CA GLY A 10 -6.62 -2.04 0.67
C GLY A 10 -5.38 -2.86 0.36
N VAL A 11 -4.27 -2.51 1.01
CA VAL A 11 -2.99 -3.22 0.88
C VAL A 11 -2.83 -4.19 2.05
N TYR A 12 -2.41 -5.40 1.75
CA TYR A 12 -2.06 -6.43 2.73
C TYR A 12 -0.57 -6.74 2.65
N LEU A 13 0.07 -6.85 3.81
CA LEU A 13 1.40 -7.41 3.96
C LEU A 13 1.26 -8.87 4.37
N ILE A 14 1.85 -9.76 3.58
CA ILE A 14 1.85 -11.20 3.81
C ILE A 14 3.27 -11.61 4.18
N ALA A 15 3.43 -12.18 5.37
CA ALA A 15 4.70 -12.71 5.88
C ALA A 15 4.43 -14.02 6.64
N ASP A 16 5.28 -15.01 6.44
CA ASP A 16 5.24 -16.31 7.14
C ASP A 16 3.86 -16.99 7.13
N GLY A 17 3.14 -16.85 6.01
CA GLY A 17 1.81 -17.43 5.82
C GLY A 17 0.65 -16.65 6.45
N ALA A 18 0.93 -15.55 7.15
CA ALA A 18 -0.06 -14.66 7.73
C ALA A 18 -0.17 -13.36 6.92
N GLY A 19 -1.40 -12.92 6.63
CA GLY A 19 -1.68 -11.63 6.00
C GLY A 19 -2.28 -10.65 6.98
N ARG A 20 -1.76 -9.42 7.05
CA ARG A 20 -2.38 -8.30 7.77
C ARG A 20 -2.65 -7.14 6.83
N GLN A 21 -3.75 -6.43 7.07
CA GLN A 21 -4.01 -5.18 6.36
C GLN A 21 -3.07 -4.09 6.88
N VAL A 22 -2.41 -3.38 5.97
CA VAL A 22 -1.43 -2.31 6.29
C VAL A 22 -1.89 -0.94 5.81
N LEU A 23 -2.78 -0.90 4.82
CA LEU A 23 -3.43 0.31 4.35
C LEU A 23 -4.90 0.01 4.10
N GLU A 24 -5.78 0.78 4.73
CA GLU A 24 -7.20 0.81 4.39
C GLU A 24 -7.42 1.72 3.18
N GLY A 25 -8.15 1.27 2.17
CA GLY A 25 -8.41 2.06 0.97
C GLY A 25 -9.24 1.30 -0.05
N ARG A 26 -10.07 2.00 -0.82
CA ARG A 26 -10.90 1.35 -1.84
C ARG A 26 -10.13 1.26 -3.15
N GLY A 27 -9.94 0.05 -3.65
CA GLY A 27 -9.42 -0.20 -5.00
C GLY A 27 -7.97 0.21 -5.18
N VAL A 28 -7.04 -0.55 -4.59
CA VAL A 28 -5.62 -0.44 -4.93
C VAL A 28 -5.45 -0.89 -6.40
N ARG A 29 -4.92 -0.01 -7.24
CA ARG A 29 -4.70 -0.27 -8.67
C ARG A 29 -3.27 -0.63 -8.98
N ASP A 30 -2.34 0.04 -8.31
CA ASP A 30 -0.91 -0.15 -8.54
C ASP A 30 -0.15 -0.16 -7.20
N LEU A 31 0.88 -1.00 -7.15
CA LEU A 31 1.90 -1.03 -6.11
C LEU A 31 3.26 -1.02 -6.79
N VAL A 32 4.04 0.01 -6.53
CA VAL A 32 5.38 0.18 -7.13
C VAL A 32 6.40 0.51 -6.06
N THR A 33 7.63 0.04 -6.26
CA THR A 33 8.76 0.36 -5.40
C THR A 33 9.78 1.15 -6.19
N ILE A 34 10.19 2.30 -5.66
CA ILE A 34 11.20 3.19 -6.25
C ILE A 34 12.16 3.57 -5.12
N ASP A 35 13.44 3.27 -5.28
CA ASP A 35 14.51 3.59 -4.31
C ASP A 35 14.19 3.19 -2.85
N GLY A 36 13.55 2.03 -2.67
CA GLY A 36 13.18 1.49 -1.36
C GLY A 36 11.88 2.06 -0.76
N ARG A 37 11.31 3.12 -1.36
CA ARG A 37 9.98 3.63 -1.02
C ARG A 37 8.91 2.91 -1.81
N VAL A 38 7.81 2.56 -1.14
CA VAL A 38 6.65 1.91 -1.78
C VAL A 38 5.55 2.95 -2.00
N PHE A 39 4.89 2.88 -3.15
CA PHE A 39 3.74 3.71 -3.48
C PHE A 39 2.53 2.84 -3.80
N ALA A 40 1.36 3.26 -3.32
CA ALA A 40 0.07 2.64 -3.59
C ALA A 40 -0.86 3.65 -4.24
N GLY A 41 -1.20 3.41 -5.51
CA GLY A 41 -2.26 4.12 -6.19
C GLY A 41 -3.61 3.52 -5.77
N THR A 42 -4.44 4.29 -5.09
CA THR A 42 -5.75 3.83 -4.60
C THR A 42 -6.86 4.76 -5.08
N GLY A 43 -8.12 4.32 -5.01
CA GLY A 43 -9.27 5.19 -5.25
C GLY A 43 -9.55 6.23 -4.16
N ALA A 44 -8.68 6.36 -3.16
CA ALA A 44 -8.69 7.46 -2.19
C ALA A 44 -7.51 8.43 -2.40
N GLY A 45 -6.65 8.16 -3.39
CA GLY A 45 -5.44 8.94 -3.66
C GLY A 45 -4.17 8.10 -3.61
N LEU A 46 -3.03 8.80 -3.69
CA LEU A 46 -1.69 8.22 -3.64
C LEU A 46 -1.18 8.14 -2.20
N TYR A 47 -0.77 6.94 -1.79
CA TYR A 47 -0.10 6.71 -0.52
C TYR A 47 1.35 6.28 -0.75
N SER A 48 2.22 6.62 0.20
CA SER A 48 3.62 6.21 0.20
C SER A 48 4.05 5.62 1.54
N SER A 49 5.02 4.72 1.50
CA SER A 49 5.62 4.07 2.66
C SER A 49 7.15 4.08 2.55
N ASP A 50 7.82 4.48 3.63
CA ASP A 50 9.28 4.54 3.77
C ASP A 50 9.87 3.31 4.50
N ASP A 51 9.01 2.40 4.96
CA ASP A 51 9.37 1.26 5.82
C ASP A 51 8.99 -0.08 5.19
N GLY A 52 8.98 -0.14 3.85
CA GLY A 52 8.69 -1.37 3.12
C GLY A 52 7.21 -1.78 3.12
N GLY A 53 6.30 -0.84 3.39
CA GLY A 53 4.85 -1.04 3.37
C GLY A 53 4.24 -1.37 4.73
N GLU A 54 4.99 -1.21 5.83
CA GLU A 54 4.49 -1.43 7.19
C GLU A 54 3.56 -0.30 7.65
N THR A 55 3.91 0.95 7.29
CA THR A 55 3.12 2.15 7.53
C THR A 55 2.99 3.02 6.28
N TRP A 56 1.89 3.76 6.18
CA TRP A 56 1.51 4.51 4.97
C TRP A 56 1.07 5.93 5.31
N SER A 57 1.46 6.87 4.46
CA SER A 57 1.05 8.28 4.54
C SER A 57 0.46 8.73 3.21
N LEU A 58 -0.60 9.54 3.25
CA LEU A 58 -1.14 10.18 2.06
C LEU A 58 -0.10 11.16 1.51
N SER A 59 0.28 10.99 0.24
CA SER A 59 1.36 11.77 -0.39
C SER A 59 0.91 13.18 -0.85
N GLY A 60 -0.19 13.71 -0.29
CA GLY A 60 -0.78 15.00 -0.67
C GLY A 60 -1.62 14.99 -1.94
N MET A 61 -1.78 13.83 -2.59
CA MET A 61 -2.59 13.65 -3.80
C MET A 61 -3.85 12.84 -3.43
N ALA A 62 -4.77 13.47 -2.70
CA ALA A 62 -6.07 12.88 -2.41
C ALA A 62 -6.90 12.82 -3.70
N ASP A 63 -7.64 11.72 -3.88
CA ASP A 63 -8.72 11.70 -4.87
C ASP A 63 -9.96 12.36 -4.23
N TYR A 64 -10.68 13.19 -4.99
CA TYR A 64 -11.79 14.03 -4.48
C TYR A 64 -13.17 13.41 -4.72
#